data_AF-A0A955UFG7-F1
#
_entry.id   AF-A0A955UFG7-F1
#
_cell.length_a   1.000
_cell.length_b   1.000
_cell.length_c   1.000
_cell.angle_alpha   90.00
_cell.angle_beta   90.00
_cell.angle_gamma   90.00
#
_symmetry.space_group_name_H-M   'P 1'
#
loop_
_entity.id
_entity.type
_entity.pdbx_description
1 polymer ?
#
loop_
_entity_poly.entity_id
_entity_poly.type
_entity_poly.pdbx_seq_one_letter_code
_entity_poly.pdbx_strand_id
1 'polypeptide(L)'
;MYQSLFDMMPSKASHRNNPPHRAPAWKARLPWMVVCWALVSVFLNDGVAQDTPIFSHREIFHPVYAEHGMVVSQEAMATRVGVDILKAGGNAIDAAVGVGFALAVTLPQAGNLGGGGFMLIYKAEKNAAMALDYREVAPAASLS
;
A
#
# COMPACT_ATOMS: atom_id res chain seq x y z
N MET A 1 76.41 -45.77 33.92
CA MET A 1 75.99 -46.56 35.10
C MET A 1 74.81 -45.82 35.72
N TYR A 2 73.57 -45.93 35.25
CA TYR A 2 72.73 -47.12 35.08
C TYR A 2 71.84 -47.04 33.81
N GLN A 3 72.01 -48.02 32.91
CA GLN A 3 70.95 -48.75 32.18
C GLN A 3 69.91 -49.22 33.23
N SER A 4 68.61 -49.43 33.02
CA SER A 4 67.83 -49.87 31.86
C SER A 4 66.46 -50.37 32.38
N LEU A 5 65.59 -50.73 31.43
CA LEU A 5 64.46 -51.69 31.55
C LEU A 5 63.13 -51.02 31.91
N PHE A 6 62.11 -51.03 31.04
CA PHE A 6 61.60 -52.23 30.39
C PHE A 6 60.92 -51.89 29.05
N ASP A 7 61.28 -52.65 28.03
CA ASP A 7 60.59 -52.80 26.74
C ASP A 7 59.09 -53.07 26.90
N MET A 8 58.23 -52.52 26.04
CA MET A 8 57.17 -53.31 25.36
C MET A 8 56.49 -52.50 24.22
N MET A 9 56.74 -52.96 22.99
CA MET A 9 56.05 -52.87 21.67
C MET A 9 54.62 -52.24 21.54
N PRO A 10 54.09 -51.87 20.34
CA PRO A 10 54.44 -52.35 18.99
C PRO A 10 54.41 -51.36 17.78
N SER A 11 55.10 -51.80 16.73
CA SER A 11 54.81 -51.79 15.27
C SER A 11 53.81 -50.81 14.60
N LYS A 12 54.25 -50.33 13.43
CA LYS A 12 53.51 -49.81 12.23
C LYS A 12 52.93 -48.39 12.40
N ALA A 13 52.94 -47.49 11.41
CA ALA A 13 52.78 -47.68 9.98
C ALA A 13 53.21 -46.43 9.19
N SER A 14 53.90 -46.65 8.06
CA SER A 14 53.57 -46.11 6.74
C SER A 14 53.11 -44.63 6.68
N HIS A 15 54.03 -43.73 6.33
CA HIS A 15 53.70 -42.46 5.68
C HIS A 15 52.96 -42.74 4.36
N ARG A 16 51.62 -42.83 4.43
CA ARG A 16 50.74 -42.87 3.27
C ARG A 16 50.33 -41.45 2.93
N ASN A 17 50.67 -41.09 1.70
CA ASN A 17 50.17 -39.97 0.92
C ASN A 17 48.67 -39.74 1.17
N ASN A 18 48.31 -38.64 1.83
CA ASN A 18 46.92 -38.22 1.95
C ASN A 18 46.54 -37.48 0.64
N PRO A 19 45.49 -37.88 -0.09
CA PRO A 19 45.06 -37.12 -1.27
C PRO A 19 44.53 -35.74 -0.85
N PRO A 20 44.64 -34.71 -1.71
CA PRO A 20 44.19 -33.37 -1.36
C PRO A 20 42.69 -33.39 -1.01
N HIS A 21 42.34 -32.71 0.09
CA HIS A 21 40.97 -32.57 0.55
C HIS A 21 40.07 -32.09 -0.60
N ARG A 22 39.16 -32.96 -1.06
CA ARG A 22 38.13 -32.60 -2.05
C ARG A 22 37.36 -31.39 -1.50
N ALA A 23 37.34 -30.31 -2.28
CA ALA A 23 36.56 -29.13 -1.92
C ALA A 23 35.10 -29.54 -1.64
N PRO A 24 34.47 -28.97 -0.61
CA PRO A 24 33.13 -29.37 -0.22
C PRO A 24 32.13 -29.04 -1.33
N ALA A 25 31.23 -29.99 -1.62
CA ALA A 25 30.36 -29.98 -2.79
C ALA A 25 29.47 -28.72 -2.93
N TRP A 26 29.26 -27.96 -1.86
CA TRP A 26 28.50 -26.72 -1.87
C TRP A 26 29.19 -25.60 -2.69
N LYS A 27 30.54 -25.60 -2.78
CA LYS A 27 31.27 -24.61 -3.59
C LYS A 27 30.96 -24.74 -5.09
N ALA A 28 30.68 -25.96 -5.57
CA ALA A 28 30.31 -26.21 -6.95
C ALA A 28 28.84 -25.88 -7.27
N ARG A 29 27.98 -25.74 -6.25
CA ARG A 29 26.55 -25.43 -6.38
C ARG A 29 26.22 -23.95 -6.14
N LEU A 30 27.10 -23.22 -5.48
CA LEU A 30 26.99 -21.78 -5.23
C LEU A 30 26.70 -20.94 -6.49
N PRO A 31 27.37 -21.13 -7.65
CA PRO A 31 27.06 -20.33 -8.85
C PRO A 31 25.66 -20.61 -9.39
N TRP A 32 25.19 -21.85 -9.34
CA TRP A 32 23.84 -22.22 -9.77
C TRP A 32 22.76 -21.66 -8.85
N MET A 33 23.04 -21.57 -7.54
CA MET A 33 22.12 -20.92 -6.60
C MET A 33 22.01 -19.42 -6.86
N VAL A 34 23.12 -18.72 -7.14
CA VAL A 34 23.10 -17.29 -7.47
C VAL A 34 22.36 -17.03 -8.78
N VAL A 35 22.53 -17.89 -9.79
CA VAL A 35 21.80 -17.81 -11.06
C VAL A 35 20.31 -18.07 -10.86
N CYS A 36 19.93 -19.11 -10.10
CA CYS A 36 18.52 -19.34 -9.77
C CYS A 36 17.91 -18.18 -9.00
N TRP A 37 18.64 -17.59 -8.05
CA TRP A 37 18.15 -16.46 -7.28
C TRP A 37 17.95 -15.23 -8.16
N ALA A 38 18.93 -14.90 -9.02
CA ALA A 38 18.84 -13.81 -9.97
C ALA A 38 17.68 -13.99 -10.97
N LEU A 39 17.48 -15.22 -11.48
CA LEU A 39 16.36 -15.52 -12.38
C LEU A 39 15.01 -15.36 -11.67
N VAL A 40 14.88 -15.83 -10.42
CA VAL A 40 13.67 -15.66 -9.61
C VAL A 40 13.39 -14.17 -9.32
N SER A 41 14.42 -13.36 -9.08
CA SER A 41 14.27 -11.90 -8.88
C SER A 41 13.71 -11.19 -10.11
N VAL A 42 14.02 -11.67 -11.32
CA VAL A 42 13.51 -11.09 -12.57
C VAL A 42 12.03 -11.39 -12.77
N PHE A 43 11.53 -12.55 -12.33
CA PHE A 43 10.12 -12.94 -12.44
C PHE A 43 9.21 -12.45 -11.30
N LEU A 44 9.80 -12.02 -10.17
CA LEU A 44 9.07 -11.37 -9.06
C LEU A 44 8.97 -9.85 -9.22
N ASN A 45 9.49 -9.30 -10.31
CA ASN A 45 9.35 -7.88 -10.63
C ASN A 45 7.96 -7.69 -11.28
N ASP A 46 6.91 -7.78 -10.47
CA ASP A 46 5.58 -7.32 -10.85
C ASP A 46 5.72 -5.92 -11.43
N GLY A 47 5.38 -5.78 -12.72
CA GLY A 47 5.63 -4.58 -13.49
C GLY A 47 5.10 -3.35 -12.75
N VAL A 48 6.01 -2.44 -12.39
CA VAL A 48 5.64 -1.12 -11.90
C VAL A 48 4.82 -0.44 -12.99
N ALA A 49 3.50 -0.38 -12.77
CA ALA A 49 2.61 0.43 -13.57
C ALA A 49 3.13 1.87 -13.57
N GLN A 50 3.23 2.48 -14.75
CA GLN A 50 3.72 3.85 -14.89
C GLN A 50 2.66 4.82 -14.36
N ASP A 51 2.76 5.19 -13.08
CA ASP A 51 1.93 6.23 -12.43
C ASP A 51 2.45 7.65 -12.71
N THR A 52 3.02 7.90 -13.89
CA THR A 52 3.38 9.28 -14.27
C THR A 52 2.19 9.91 -14.98
N PRO A 53 1.52 10.92 -14.38
CA PRO A 53 0.45 11.63 -15.09
C PRO A 53 1.02 12.30 -16.33
N ILE A 54 0.17 12.43 -17.35
CA ILE A 54 0.47 13.22 -18.52
C ILE A 54 0.47 14.70 -18.09
N PHE A 55 1.62 15.20 -17.60
CA PHE A 55 1.81 16.61 -17.31
C PHE A 55 1.88 17.40 -18.61
N SER A 56 0.72 17.79 -19.14
CA SER A 56 0.65 18.76 -20.24
C SER A 56 0.95 20.14 -19.67
N HIS A 57 2.05 20.76 -20.09
CA HIS A 57 2.40 22.15 -19.73
C HIS A 57 1.38 23.19 -20.22
N ARG A 58 0.30 22.76 -20.89
CA ARG A 58 -0.82 23.59 -21.34
C ARG A 58 -2.06 23.46 -20.45
N GLU A 59 -2.03 22.65 -19.40
CA GLU A 59 -3.14 22.53 -18.46
C GLU A 59 -3.05 23.59 -17.37
N ILE A 60 -4.14 24.35 -17.22
CA ILE A 60 -4.25 25.44 -16.24
C ILE A 60 -4.46 24.88 -14.83
N PHE A 61 -4.88 23.61 -14.71
CA PHE A 61 -5.13 22.91 -13.47
C PHE A 61 -4.23 21.68 -13.37
N HIS A 62 -3.46 21.59 -12.30
CA HIS A 62 -2.56 20.47 -12.05
C HIS A 62 -3.24 19.50 -11.06
N PRO A 63 -3.19 18.18 -11.31
CA PRO A 63 -3.72 17.21 -10.37
C PRO A 63 -2.97 17.27 -9.04
N VAL A 64 -3.70 17.15 -7.94
CA VAL A 64 -3.14 17.07 -6.59
C VAL A 64 -3.13 15.60 -6.15
N TYR A 65 -2.01 15.18 -5.58
CA TYR A 65 -1.83 13.83 -5.05
C TYR A 65 -1.91 13.84 -3.52
N ALA A 66 -2.53 12.79 -2.96
CA ALA A 66 -2.55 12.57 -1.53
C ALA A 66 -2.47 11.07 -1.24
N GLU A 67 -1.62 10.71 -0.28
CA GLU A 67 -1.37 9.31 0.10
C GLU A 67 -2.47 8.75 1.02
N HIS A 68 -3.02 9.59 1.90
CA HIS A 68 -3.87 9.14 3.01
C HIS A 68 -5.37 9.42 2.80
N GLY A 69 -5.71 10.37 1.94
CA GLY A 69 -7.10 10.78 1.71
C GLY A 69 -7.19 12.05 0.89
N MET A 70 -8.31 12.19 0.17
CA MET A 70 -8.56 13.31 -0.72
C MET A 70 -9.97 13.86 -0.47
N VAL A 71 -10.11 15.18 -0.52
CA VAL A 71 -11.40 15.88 -0.53
C VAL A 71 -11.41 16.81 -1.72
N VAL A 72 -12.51 16.82 -2.47
CA VAL A 72 -12.71 17.68 -3.63
C VAL A 72 -14.10 18.30 -3.52
N SER A 73 -14.18 19.63 -3.69
CA SER A 73 -15.45 20.33 -3.84
C SER A 73 -15.25 21.59 -4.69
N GLN A 74 -16.36 22.24 -5.08
CA GLN A 74 -16.31 23.47 -5.90
C GLN A 74 -15.77 24.69 -5.14
N GLU A 75 -15.72 24.65 -3.80
CA GLU A 75 -15.33 25.78 -2.97
C GLU A 75 -14.16 25.40 -2.05
N ALA A 76 -13.18 26.29 -1.96
CA ALA A 76 -11.89 25.99 -1.32
C ALA A 76 -12.02 25.85 0.20
N MET A 77 -12.84 26.69 0.86
CA MET A 77 -13.06 26.61 2.30
C MET A 77 -13.82 25.35 2.69
N ALA A 78 -14.83 24.94 1.92
CA ALA A 78 -15.53 23.67 2.13
C ALA A 78 -14.57 22.47 1.99
N THR A 79 -13.70 22.49 0.98
CA THR A 79 -12.67 21.47 0.80
C THR A 79 -11.74 21.41 2.03
N ARG A 80 -11.29 22.56 2.55
CA ARG A 80 -10.45 22.63 3.74
C ARG A 80 -11.14 22.04 4.97
N VAL A 81 -12.42 22.34 5.18
CA VAL A 81 -13.21 21.75 6.29
C VAL A 81 -13.20 20.22 6.22
N GLY A 82 -13.45 19.64 5.04
CA GLY A 82 -13.40 18.18 4.87
C GLY A 82 -12.00 17.61 5.12
N VAL A 83 -10.94 18.28 4.64
CA VAL A 83 -9.56 17.87 4.90
C VAL A 83 -9.23 17.91 6.40
N ASP A 84 -9.69 18.93 7.12
CA ASP A 84 -9.46 19.05 8.56
C ASP A 84 -10.18 17.95 9.35
N ILE A 85 -11.37 17.53 8.91
CA ILE A 85 -12.08 16.37 9.48
C ILE A 85 -11.30 15.07 9.26
N LEU A 86 -10.79 14.83 8.05
CA LEU A 86 -9.93 13.66 7.78
C LEU A 86 -8.66 13.69 8.63
N LYS A 87 -8.02 14.86 8.76
CA LYS A 87 -6.84 15.04 9.62
C LYS A 87 -7.15 14.81 11.11
N ALA A 88 -8.36 15.11 11.55
CA ALA A 88 -8.84 14.83 12.90
C ALA A 88 -9.19 13.35 13.13
N GLY A 89 -9.03 12.49 12.12
CA GLY A 89 -9.32 11.05 12.20
C GLY A 89 -10.74 10.66 11.81
N GLY A 90 -11.52 11.59 11.26
CA GLY A 90 -12.83 11.28 10.68
C GLY A 90 -12.72 10.45 9.40
N ASN A 91 -13.80 9.74 9.06
CA ASN A 91 -13.86 8.95 7.83
C ASN A 91 -14.37 9.79 6.63
N ALA A 92 -14.44 9.18 5.44
CA ALA A 92 -14.90 9.86 4.23
C ALA A 92 -16.36 10.36 4.29
N ILE A 93 -17.23 9.68 5.05
CA ILE A 93 -18.62 10.09 5.26
C ILE A 93 -18.67 11.31 6.18
N ASP A 94 -17.91 11.32 7.28
CA ASP A 94 -17.82 12.46 8.20
C ASP A 94 -17.33 13.72 7.46
N ALA A 95 -16.28 13.57 6.64
CA ALA A 95 -15.75 14.65 5.81
C ALA A 95 -16.79 15.15 4.81
N ALA A 96 -17.53 14.26 4.13
CA ALA A 96 -18.57 14.64 3.19
C ALA A 96 -19.72 15.42 3.86
N VAL A 97 -20.13 15.03 5.07
CA VAL A 97 -21.14 15.75 5.86
C VAL A 97 -20.63 17.15 6.23
N GLY A 98 -19.39 17.28 6.71
CA GLY A 98 -18.78 18.57 7.01
C GLY A 98 -18.66 19.49 5.79
N VAL A 99 -18.24 18.94 4.63
CA VAL A 99 -18.21 19.66 3.35
C VAL A 99 -19.61 20.14 2.97
N GLY A 100 -20.64 19.29 3.10
CA GLY A 100 -22.02 19.66 2.80
C GLY A 100 -22.52 20.84 3.63
N PHE A 101 -22.26 20.84 4.95
CA PHE A 101 -22.59 21.96 5.83
C PHE A 101 -21.79 23.23 5.49
N ALA A 102 -20.50 23.10 5.18
CA ALA A 102 -19.69 24.24 4.77
C ALA A 102 -20.23 24.86 3.47
N LEU A 103 -20.56 24.04 2.46
CA LEU A 103 -21.15 24.50 1.21
C LEU A 103 -22.50 25.21 1.42
N ALA A 104 -23.32 24.78 2.38
CA ALA A 104 -24.57 25.48 2.70
C ALA A 104 -24.36 26.95 3.10
N VAL A 105 -23.16 27.30 3.55
CA VAL A 105 -22.79 28.67 3.94
C VAL A 105 -21.93 29.35 2.88
N THR A 106 -20.90 28.67 2.36
CA THR A 106 -19.89 29.28 1.48
C THR A 106 -20.30 29.28 0.01
N LEU A 107 -21.15 28.33 -0.40
CA LEU A 107 -21.70 28.22 -1.75
C LEU A 107 -23.17 27.76 -1.70
N PRO A 108 -24.12 28.61 -1.26
CA PRO A 108 -25.50 28.19 -0.99
C PRO A 108 -26.25 27.62 -2.19
N GLN A 109 -25.81 27.93 -3.42
CA GLN A 109 -26.35 27.31 -4.63
C GLN A 109 -26.03 25.81 -4.74
N ALA A 110 -24.97 25.35 -4.06
CA ALA A 110 -24.52 23.95 -4.05
C ALA A 110 -24.84 23.23 -2.73
N GLY A 111 -25.04 23.96 -1.62
CA GLY A 111 -25.38 23.38 -0.32
C GLY A 111 -26.88 23.36 -0.07
N ASN A 112 -27.48 22.15 -0.09
CA ASN A 112 -28.93 21.98 -0.24
C ASN A 112 -29.64 21.51 1.05
N LEU A 113 -29.55 22.23 2.17
CA LEU A 113 -30.24 21.82 3.41
C LEU A 113 -31.77 21.74 3.28
N GLY A 114 -32.36 22.60 2.43
CA GLY A 114 -33.80 22.63 2.18
C GLY A 114 -34.25 21.80 0.98
N GLY A 115 -33.33 21.10 0.32
CA GLY A 115 -33.62 20.26 -0.85
C GLY A 115 -33.28 18.80 -0.59
N GLY A 116 -32.96 18.08 -1.67
CA GLY A 116 -32.63 16.67 -1.66
C GLY A 116 -31.42 16.35 -2.51
N GLY A 117 -31.15 15.06 -2.67
CA GLY A 117 -30.01 14.57 -3.43
C GLY A 117 -29.75 13.10 -3.23
N PHE A 118 -28.54 12.69 -3.65
CA PHE A 118 -28.06 11.32 -3.54
C PHE A 118 -26.63 11.32 -2.99
N MET A 119 -26.34 10.42 -2.06
CA MET A 119 -24.98 10.15 -1.62
C MET A 119 -24.62 8.71 -1.96
N LEU A 120 -23.58 8.53 -2.77
CA LEU A 120 -23.02 7.22 -3.08
C LEU A 120 -21.90 6.91 -2.09
N ILE A 121 -21.98 5.75 -1.45
CA ILE A 121 -21.07 5.34 -0.39
C ILE A 121 -20.56 3.95 -0.71
N TYR A 122 -19.24 3.79 -0.73
CA TYR A 122 -18.61 2.48 -0.74
C TYR A 122 -18.14 2.13 0.67
N LYS A 123 -18.68 1.05 1.24
CA LYS A 123 -18.26 0.53 2.54
C LYS A 123 -17.28 -0.62 2.34
N ALA A 124 -15.99 -0.33 2.50
CA ALA A 124 -14.91 -1.30 2.36
C ALA A 124 -15.10 -2.54 3.27
N GLU A 125 -15.52 -2.34 4.52
CA GLU A 125 -15.80 -3.42 5.49
C GLU A 125 -16.80 -4.46 4.98
N LYS A 126 -17.76 -4.02 4.17
CA LYS A 126 -18.83 -4.87 3.63
C LYS A 126 -18.62 -5.22 2.17
N ASN A 127 -17.55 -4.71 1.55
CA ASN A 127 -17.30 -4.78 0.11
C ASN A 127 -18.56 -4.45 -0.71
N ALA A 128 -19.24 -3.37 -0.35
CA ALA A 128 -20.55 -3.03 -0.89
C ALA A 128 -20.71 -1.54 -1.15
N ALA A 129 -21.31 -1.21 -2.29
CA ALA A 129 -21.78 0.13 -2.60
C ALA A 129 -23.24 0.30 -2.17
N MET A 130 -23.56 1.48 -1.64
CA MET A 130 -24.93 1.87 -1.29
C MET A 130 -25.19 3.30 -1.76
N ALA A 131 -26.47 3.60 -2.01
CA ALA A 131 -26.94 4.94 -2.33
C ALA A 131 -27.91 5.38 -1.23
N LEU A 132 -27.66 6.54 -0.64
CA LEU A 132 -28.63 7.23 0.20
C LEU A 132 -29.41 8.19 -0.71
N ASP A 133 -30.67 7.85 -0.98
CA ASP A 133 -31.63 8.71 -1.66
C ASP A 133 -32.39 9.53 -0.61
N TYR A 134 -32.17 10.83 -0.61
CA TYR A 134 -32.84 11.79 0.27
C TYR A 134 -33.53 12.87 -0.54
N ARG A 135 -34.05 12.50 -1.73
CA ARG A 135 -34.90 13.39 -2.51
C ARG A 135 -36.11 13.86 -1.72
N GLU A 136 -36.52 15.06 -2.07
CA GLU A 136 -37.70 15.73 -1.56
C GLU A 136 -38.95 14.89 -1.86
N VAL A 137 -39.92 14.97 -0.95
CA VAL A 137 -41.21 14.30 -1.09
C VAL A 137 -42.30 15.35 -1.18
N ALA A 138 -43.19 15.19 -2.16
CA ALA A 138 -44.33 16.06 -2.30
C ALA A 138 -45.21 16.02 -1.03
N PRO A 139 -45.70 17.16 -0.54
CA PRO A 139 -46.56 17.19 0.62
C PRO A 139 -47.86 16.41 0.35
N ALA A 140 -48.42 15.75 1.37
CA ALA A 140 -49.60 14.91 1.21
C ALA A 140 -50.81 15.63 0.56
N ALA A 141 -50.90 16.95 0.73
CA ALA A 141 -51.96 17.79 0.19
C ALA A 141 -51.83 18.12 -1.32
N SER A 142 -50.71 17.80 -1.99
CA SER A 142 -50.54 18.11 -3.42
C SER A 142 -51.02 17.00 -4.35
N LEU A 143 -51.55 15.90 -3.80
CA LEU A 143 -52.05 14.73 -4.54
C LEU A 143 -53.58 14.76 -4.76
N SER A 144 -54.26 15.87 -4.43
CA SER A 144 -55.70 16.07 -4.56
C SER A 144 -56.12 16.81 -5.82
#